data_AF-A0A0B6YBU4-F1
#
_entry.id   AF-A0A0B6YBU4-F1
#
_cell.length_a   1.000
_cell.length_b   1.000
_cell.length_c   1.000
_cell.angle_alpha   90.00
_cell.angle_beta   90.00
_cell.angle_gamma   90.00
#
_symmetry.space_group_name_H-M   'P 1'
#
loop_
_entity.id
_entity.type
_entity.pdbx_description
1 polymer ?
#
loop_
_entity_poly.entity_id
_entity_poly.type
_entity_poly.pdbx_seq_one_letter_code
_entity_poly.pdbx_strand_id
1 'polypeptide(L)'
;KTPDIDEISCRPEQVHICYSSSLTEMTVMWSTRGVCDTAVSYAPGPWNLNLEVAGTSTELDPALNKTFRYIHRTVVKELSPSTTYHFRPHVKSGGVEPFYFTTPPANNESWSQNFLVLGNAELEGNTLESLIKEAQSG
;
A
#
# COMPACT_ATOMS: atom_id res chain seq x y z
N LYS A 1 -24.22 13.34 -1.63
CA LYS A 1 -24.28 12.35 -2.74
C LYS A 1 -23.99 11.01 -2.11
N THR A 2 -24.91 10.05 -2.15
CA THR A 2 -24.69 8.71 -1.61
C THR A 2 -23.64 8.00 -2.46
N PRO A 3 -22.59 7.41 -1.87
CA PRO A 3 -21.60 6.66 -2.65
C PRO A 3 -22.27 5.47 -3.33
N ASP A 4 -21.82 5.16 -4.54
CA ASP A 4 -22.32 4.02 -5.30
C ASP A 4 -22.00 2.71 -4.56
N ILE A 5 -22.82 1.67 -4.70
CA ILE A 5 -22.59 0.37 -4.06
C ILE A 5 -21.26 -0.22 -4.55
N ASP A 6 -20.92 0.01 -5.83
CA ASP A 6 -19.62 -0.35 -6.42
C ASP A 6 -18.45 0.40 -5.77
N GLU A 7 -18.64 1.67 -5.39
CA GLU A 7 -17.63 2.51 -4.74
C GLU A 7 -17.30 1.99 -3.33
N ILE A 8 -18.32 1.57 -2.57
CA ILE A 8 -18.13 0.97 -1.25
C ILE A 8 -17.46 -0.41 -1.37
N SER A 9 -17.85 -1.19 -2.37
CA SER A 9 -17.37 -2.57 -2.57
C SER A 9 -15.89 -2.61 -2.98
N CYS A 10 -15.47 -1.66 -3.82
CA CYS A 10 -14.11 -1.55 -4.34
C CYS A 10 -13.20 -0.60 -3.56
N ARG A 11 -13.65 -0.09 -2.41
CA ARG A 11 -12.81 0.74 -1.56
C ARG A 11 -11.63 -0.09 -1.02
N PRO A 12 -10.38 0.31 -1.25
CA PRO A 12 -9.21 -0.36 -0.70
C PRO A 12 -9.19 -0.21 0.82
N GLU A 13 -9.06 -1.34 1.51
CA GLU A 13 -8.86 -1.41 2.95
C GLU A 13 -7.58 -2.20 3.25
N GLN A 14 -7.05 -2.05 4.46
CA GLN A 14 -5.85 -2.76 4.92
C GLN A 14 -4.65 -2.64 3.95
N VAL A 15 -4.46 -1.46 3.36
CA VAL A 15 -3.36 -1.18 2.43
C VAL A 15 -2.03 -1.29 3.17
N HIS A 16 -1.12 -2.10 2.64
CA HIS A 16 0.22 -2.26 3.18
C HIS A 16 1.21 -2.55 2.07
N ILE A 17 2.50 -2.32 2.37
CA ILE A 17 3.59 -2.48 1.42
C ILE A 17 4.72 -3.30 2.03
N CYS A 18 5.49 -3.94 1.18
CA CYS A 18 6.74 -4.59 1.56
C CYS A 18 7.70 -4.63 0.38
N TYR A 19 9.00 -4.69 0.66
CA TYR A 19 9.99 -4.96 -0.38
C TYR A 19 9.69 -6.31 -1.06
N SER A 20 9.92 -6.35 -2.37
CA SER A 20 9.80 -7.57 -3.18
C SER A 20 11.16 -8.31 -3.21
N SER A 21 11.62 -8.74 -4.38
CA SER A 21 12.92 -9.36 -4.61
C SER A 21 14.12 -8.44 -4.44
N SER A 22 13.92 -7.11 -4.49
CA SER A 22 15.00 -6.13 -4.42
C SER A 22 14.52 -4.80 -3.84
N LEU A 23 15.47 -3.93 -3.49
CA LEU A 23 15.20 -2.58 -2.96
C LEU A 23 14.63 -1.61 -4.00
N THR A 24 14.69 -1.97 -5.29
CA THR A 24 14.08 -1.20 -6.39
C THR A 24 12.68 -1.70 -6.73
N GLU A 25 12.11 -2.56 -5.88
CA GLU A 25 10.78 -3.13 -6.06
C GLU A 25 9.95 -3.04 -4.78
N MET A 26 8.70 -2.61 -4.92
CA MET A 26 7.73 -2.52 -3.83
C MET A 26 6.49 -3.34 -4.16
N THR A 27 6.16 -4.30 -3.30
CA THR A 27 4.88 -4.99 -3.36
C THR A 27 3.85 -4.13 -2.63
N VAL A 28 2.71 -3.88 -3.29
CA VAL A 28 1.54 -3.21 -2.71
C VAL A 28 0.42 -4.23 -2.58
N MET A 29 -0.17 -4.34 -1.40
CA MET A 29 -1.30 -5.22 -1.13
C MET A 29 -2.44 -4.47 -0.44
N TRP A 30 -3.67 -4.86 -0.76
CA TRP A 30 -4.88 -4.30 -0.17
C TRP A 30 -6.02 -5.32 -0.24
N SER A 31 -7.10 -5.07 0.50
CA SER A 31 -8.31 -5.87 0.45
C SER A 31 -9.52 -5.07 -0.03
N THR A 32 -10.47 -5.76 -0.64
CA THR A 32 -11.78 -5.21 -1.04
C THR A 32 -12.90 -6.20 -0.69
N ARG A 33 -14.15 -5.71 -0.73
CA ARG A 33 -15.34 -6.52 -0.39
C ARG A 33 -15.92 -7.22 -1.62
N GLY A 34 -15.68 -6.70 -2.82
CA GLY A 34 -16.18 -7.25 -4.08
C GLY A 34 -15.10 -7.35 -5.16
N VAL A 35 -15.52 -7.80 -6.34
CA VAL A 35 -14.61 -7.99 -7.49
C VAL A 35 -14.28 -6.64 -8.11
N CYS A 36 -12.99 -6.30 -8.15
CA CYS A 36 -12.50 -4.99 -8.57
C CYS A 36 -11.22 -5.12 -9.38
N ASP A 37 -10.91 -4.10 -10.18
CA ASP A 37 -9.66 -4.05 -10.94
C ASP A 37 -8.46 -4.08 -10.00
N THR A 38 -7.47 -4.89 -10.37
CA THR A 38 -6.24 -4.99 -9.59
C THR A 38 -5.13 -4.24 -10.30
N ALA A 39 -5.03 -2.95 -10.00
CA ALA A 39 -3.97 -2.10 -10.51
C ALA A 39 -3.60 -1.04 -9.47
N VAL A 40 -2.38 -0.53 -9.57
CA VAL A 40 -1.89 0.58 -8.76
C VAL A 40 -1.42 1.69 -9.70
N SER A 41 -2.00 2.87 -9.54
CA SER A 41 -1.46 4.08 -10.16
C SER A 41 -0.40 4.68 -9.24
N TYR A 42 0.73 5.13 -9.78
CA TYR A 42 1.85 5.66 -9.01
C TYR A 42 2.64 6.73 -9.77
N ALA A 43 3.43 7.52 -9.04
CA ALA A 43 4.35 8.51 -9.62
C ALA A 43 5.38 8.99 -8.58
N PRO A 44 6.53 9.54 -9.00
CA PRO A 44 7.49 10.22 -8.11
C PRO A 44 6.98 11.63 -7.72
N GLY A 45 5.77 11.71 -7.17
CA GLY A 45 5.12 12.95 -6.74
C GLY A 45 3.64 12.75 -6.41
N PRO A 46 3.05 13.60 -5.56
CA PRO A 46 1.66 13.42 -5.10
C PRO A 46 0.61 13.75 -6.16
N TRP A 47 1.00 14.49 -7.20
CA TRP A 47 0.12 14.97 -8.25
C TRP A 47 0.25 14.11 -9.50
N ASN A 48 -0.87 13.83 -10.17
CA ASN A 48 -0.91 13.12 -11.45
C ASN A 48 -0.20 11.76 -11.43
N LEU A 49 -0.77 10.79 -10.70
CA LEU A 49 -0.34 9.39 -10.72
C LEU A 49 -0.54 8.78 -12.12
N ASN A 50 0.43 8.98 -13.00
CA ASN A 50 0.34 8.71 -14.43
C ASN A 50 0.98 7.39 -14.86
N LEU A 51 1.72 6.73 -13.95
CA LEU A 51 2.20 5.38 -14.16
C LEU A 51 1.17 4.41 -13.58
N GLU A 52 1.03 3.25 -14.21
CA GLU A 52 0.13 2.20 -13.77
C GLU A 52 0.81 0.85 -13.87
N VAL A 53 0.53 -0.01 -12.89
CA VAL A 53 0.96 -1.40 -12.93
C VAL A 53 -0.20 -2.31 -12.52
N ALA A 54 -0.44 -3.33 -13.34
CA ALA A 54 -1.43 -4.35 -13.07
C ALA A 54 -0.92 -5.37 -12.04
N GLY A 55 -1.86 -5.97 -11.33
CA GLY A 55 -1.60 -7.02 -10.34
C GLY A 55 -2.58 -8.18 -10.46
N THR A 56 -2.66 -8.96 -9.40
CA THR A 56 -3.52 -10.14 -9.30
C THR A 56 -4.33 -10.12 -8.01
N SER A 57 -5.56 -10.63 -8.06
CA SER A 57 -6.41 -10.80 -6.90
C SER A 57 -6.65 -12.28 -6.57
N THR A 58 -6.72 -12.59 -5.28
CA THR A 58 -7.15 -13.89 -4.77
C THR A 58 -8.43 -13.72 -3.96
N GLU A 59 -9.43 -14.55 -4.25
CA GLU A 59 -10.64 -14.65 -3.44
C GLU A 59 -10.36 -15.46 -2.17
N LEU A 60 -10.76 -14.93 -1.03
CA LEU A 60 -10.75 -15.60 0.26
C LEU A 60 -12.00 -16.43 0.42
N ASP A 61 -11.86 -17.57 1.10
CA ASP A 61 -13.00 -18.41 1.44
C ASP A 61 -14.04 -17.59 2.24
N PRO A 62 -15.28 -17.46 1.74
CA PRO A 62 -16.36 -16.75 2.42
C PRO A 62 -16.68 -17.30 3.82
N ALA A 63 -16.33 -18.55 4.11
CA ALA A 63 -16.47 -19.14 5.43
C ALA A 63 -15.47 -18.57 6.46
N LEU A 64 -14.31 -18.10 6.00
CA LEU A 64 -13.24 -17.56 6.84
C LEU A 64 -13.34 -16.05 7.04
N ASN A 65 -13.89 -15.32 6.07
CA ASN A 65 -14.03 -13.86 6.16
C ASN A 65 -15.34 -13.38 5.52
N LYS A 66 -16.21 -12.77 6.33
CA LYS A 66 -17.50 -12.24 5.89
C LYS A 66 -17.43 -10.79 5.39
N THR A 67 -16.33 -10.10 5.63
CA THR A 67 -16.20 -8.66 5.38
C THR A 67 -15.29 -8.37 4.19
N PHE A 68 -14.11 -9.01 4.14
CA PHE A 68 -13.15 -8.87 3.05
C PHE A 68 -13.10 -10.17 2.28
N ARG A 69 -13.35 -10.07 0.97
CA ARG A 69 -13.41 -11.25 0.11
C ARG A 69 -12.23 -11.33 -0.86
N TYR A 70 -11.62 -10.21 -1.23
CA TYR A 70 -10.53 -10.22 -2.21
C TYR A 70 -9.28 -9.60 -1.62
N ILE A 71 -8.14 -10.29 -1.77
CA ILE A 71 -6.81 -9.76 -1.53
C ILE A 71 -6.16 -9.47 -2.87
N HIS A 72 -5.70 -8.25 -3.04
CA HIS A 72 -5.03 -7.76 -4.23
C HIS A 72 -3.53 -7.64 -3.98
N ARG A 73 -2.72 -7.96 -4.99
CA ARG A 73 -1.27 -7.84 -4.94
C ARG A 73 -0.73 -7.30 -6.26
N THR A 74 0.11 -6.28 -6.16
CA THR A 74 0.81 -5.65 -7.29
C THR A 74 2.29 -5.44 -6.94
N VAL A 75 3.19 -5.54 -7.92
CA VAL A 75 4.63 -5.27 -7.73
C VAL A 75 5.03 -4.11 -8.61
N VAL A 76 5.38 -2.98 -7.98
CA VAL A 76 5.97 -1.82 -8.66
C VAL A 76 7.47 -2.08 -8.77
N LYS A 77 8.01 -2.02 -10.00
CA LYS A 77 9.40 -2.36 -10.30
C LYS A 77 10.19 -1.15 -10.80
N GLU A 78 11.50 -1.32 -10.89
CA GLU A 78 12.42 -0.33 -11.49
C GLU A 78 12.32 1.04 -10.81
N LEU A 79 12.09 1.03 -9.48
CA LEU A 79 11.99 2.24 -8.70
C LEU A 79 13.35 2.91 -8.60
N SER A 80 13.36 4.23 -8.82
CA SER A 80 14.56 5.04 -8.69
C SER A 80 14.97 5.13 -7.22
N PRO A 81 16.28 5.08 -6.90
CA PRO A 81 16.77 5.29 -5.54
C PRO A 81 16.42 6.68 -4.99
N SER A 82 16.40 6.83 -3.67
CA SER A 82 16.17 8.11 -2.97
C SER A 82 14.95 8.90 -3.48
N THR A 83 13.88 8.21 -3.84
CA THR A 83 12.71 8.79 -4.49
C THR A 83 11.46 8.49 -3.69
N THR A 84 10.67 9.53 -3.38
CA THR A 84 9.35 9.36 -2.78
C THR A 84 8.32 9.07 -3.85
N TYR A 85 7.80 7.85 -3.85
CA TYR A 85 6.71 7.44 -4.72
C TYR A 85 5.38 7.59 -3.99
N HIS A 86 4.43 8.18 -4.68
CA HIS A 86 3.04 8.21 -4.26
C HIS A 86 2.28 7.18 -5.07
N PHE A 87 1.34 6.50 -4.44
CA PHE A 87 0.57 5.44 -5.08
C PHE A 87 -0.86 5.38 -4.58
N ARG A 88 -1.73 4.84 -5.43
CA ARG A 88 -3.14 4.63 -5.13
C ARG A 88 -3.60 3.32 -5.80
N PRO A 89 -4.15 2.36 -5.04
CA PRO A 89 -4.88 1.26 -5.65
C PRO A 89 -6.05 1.79 -6.48
N HIS A 90 -6.26 1.23 -7.66
CA HIS A 90 -7.29 1.70 -8.59
C HIS A 90 -8.68 1.64 -7.94
N VAL A 91 -9.44 2.74 -8.05
CA VAL A 91 -10.84 2.85 -7.59
C VAL A 91 -11.69 3.52 -8.67
N LYS A 92 -12.88 2.98 -8.93
CA LYS A 92 -13.77 3.46 -10.01
C LYS A 92 -14.25 4.91 -9.82
N SER A 93 -14.42 5.37 -8.59
CA SER A 93 -14.81 6.75 -8.27
C SER A 93 -14.47 7.11 -6.83
N GLY A 94 -14.24 8.40 -6.54
CA GLY A 94 -13.92 8.88 -5.18
C GLY A 94 -12.51 8.50 -4.76
N GLY A 95 -11.55 9.39 -4.99
CA GLY A 95 -10.15 9.13 -4.68
C GLY A 95 -9.89 9.10 -3.18
N VAL A 96 -9.19 8.07 -2.70
CA VAL A 96 -8.47 8.14 -1.42
C VAL A 96 -7.24 9.02 -1.64
N GLU A 97 -6.83 9.81 -0.64
CA GLU A 97 -5.51 10.47 -0.68
C GLU A 97 -4.42 9.42 -0.98
N PRO A 98 -3.43 9.75 -1.83
CA PRO A 98 -2.41 8.77 -2.19
C PRO A 98 -1.57 8.42 -0.96
N PHE A 99 -1.21 7.14 -0.86
CA PHE A 99 -0.20 6.68 0.07
C PHE A 99 1.18 7.01 -0.50
N TYR A 100 2.21 6.98 0.33
CA TYR A 100 3.57 7.21 -0.13
C TYR A 100 4.60 6.36 0.61
N PHE A 101 5.72 6.13 -0.06
CA PHE A 101 6.93 5.53 0.51
C PHE A 101 8.16 6.14 -0.15
N THR A 102 9.31 6.03 0.50
CA THR A 102 10.59 6.51 -0.04
C THR A 102 11.54 5.35 -0.23
N THR A 103 12.11 5.24 -1.43
CA THR A 103 13.12 4.23 -1.75
C THR A 103 14.48 4.57 -1.13
N PRO A 104 15.29 3.53 -0.83
CA PRO A 104 16.63 3.72 -0.31
C PRO A 104 17.57 4.34 -1.36
N PRO A 105 18.70 4.95 -0.95
CA PRO A 105 19.75 5.41 -1.86
C PRO A 105 20.44 4.23 -2.56
N ALA A 106 21.06 4.51 -3.71
CA ALA A 106 21.69 3.48 -4.55
C ALA A 106 22.94 2.87 -3.89
N ASN A 107 23.73 3.71 -3.22
CA ASN A 107 24.99 3.33 -2.59
C ASN A 107 24.76 3.26 -1.08
N ASN A 108 24.63 2.04 -0.57
CA ASN A 108 24.37 1.76 0.84
C ASN A 108 25.56 2.06 1.77
N GLU A 109 26.72 2.47 1.23
CA GLU A 109 27.97 2.64 1.99
C GLU A 109 27.91 3.76 3.03
N SER A 110 27.05 4.76 2.84
CA SER A 110 26.83 5.87 3.78
C SER A 110 25.39 5.98 4.29
N TRP A 111 24.55 4.99 3.99
CA TRP A 111 23.14 5.00 4.36
C TRP A 111 22.95 4.43 5.77
N SER A 112 22.52 5.28 6.70
CA SER A 112 22.12 4.85 8.04
C SER A 112 20.64 4.46 8.05
N GLN A 113 20.31 3.34 8.68
CA GLN A 113 18.96 2.81 8.76
C GLN A 113 18.46 2.72 10.19
N ASN A 114 17.29 3.32 10.41
CA ASN A 114 16.53 3.18 11.64
C ASN A 114 15.47 2.12 11.39
N PHE A 115 15.59 1.00 12.10
CA PHE A 115 14.61 -0.08 12.06
C PHE A 115 13.79 -0.06 13.34
N LEU A 116 12.48 -0.02 13.20
CA LEU A 116 11.55 -0.27 14.29
C LEU A 116 11.31 -1.78 14.40
N VAL A 117 11.79 -2.40 15.47
CA VAL A 117 11.61 -3.83 15.72
C VAL A 117 10.48 -4.03 16.73
N LEU A 118 9.41 -4.68 16.28
CA LEU A 118 8.23 -4.96 17.11
C LEU A 118 8.05 -6.47 17.25
N GLY A 119 7.90 -6.92 18.50
CA GLY A 119 7.48 -8.27 18.84
C GLY A 119 6.07 -8.24 19.44
N ASN A 120 5.19 -9.14 19.00
CA ASN A 120 3.79 -9.23 19.41
C ASN A 120 3.02 -7.90 19.35
N ALA A 121 2.77 -7.41 18.14
CA ALA A 121 1.97 -6.21 17.91
C ALA A 121 0.48 -6.54 18.08
N GLU A 122 -0.03 -6.41 19.30
CA GLU A 122 -1.46 -6.41 19.57
C GLU A 122 -2.03 -4.99 19.49
N LEU A 123 -3.27 -4.88 19.01
CA LEU A 123 -3.98 -3.61 18.78
C LEU A 123 -4.54 -2.98 20.07
N GLU A 124 -3.91 -3.23 21.22
CA GLU A 124 -4.35 -2.66 22.50
C GLU A 124 -3.43 -1.51 22.97
N GLY A 125 -4.03 -0.33 23.24
CA GLY A 125 -3.40 0.78 23.94
C GLY A 125 -2.85 1.94 23.07
N ASN A 126 -2.06 2.83 23.71
CA ASN A 126 -1.45 4.04 23.11
C ASN A 126 -0.23 3.74 22.21
N THR A 127 0.01 2.48 21.89
CA THR A 127 1.18 2.01 21.13
C THR A 127 1.07 2.46 19.67
N LEU A 128 -0.10 2.32 19.05
CA LEU A 128 -0.30 2.62 17.63
C LEU A 128 0.08 4.06 17.24
N GLU A 129 -0.33 5.06 18.02
CA GLU A 129 0.01 6.46 17.73
C GLU A 129 1.53 6.71 17.83
N SER A 130 2.17 6.13 18.84
CA SER A 130 3.63 6.22 18.99
C SER A 130 4.34 5.53 17.83
N LEU A 131 3.87 4.37 17.39
CA LEU A 131 4.43 3.64 16.23
C LEU A 131 4.29 4.43 14.94
N ILE A 132 3.13 5.04 14.70
CA ILE A 132 2.90 5.91 13.54
C ILE A 132 3.87 7.08 13.57
N LYS A 133 4.03 7.72 14.74
CA LYS A 133 4.93 8.86 14.88
C LYS A 133 6.38 8.47 14.60
N GLU A 134 6.88 7.39 15.19
CA GLU A 134 8.25 6.89 14.94
C GLU A 134 8.47 6.54 13.48
N ALA A 135 7.51 5.85 12.84
CA ALA A 135 7.58 5.49 11.43
C ALA A 135 7.60 6.72 10.49
N GLN A 136 6.99 7.84 10.91
CA GLN A 136 6.98 9.09 10.16
C GLN A 136 8.21 9.96 10.42
N SER A 137 8.75 9.96 11.64
CA SER A 137 9.90 10.82 12.00
C SER A 137 11.24 10.25 11.58
N GLY A 138 11.38 8.93 11.50
CA GLY A 138 12.64 8.26 11.17
C GLY A 138 13.58 8.18 12.35
#